data_AF-A0A2V7Y7I7-F1
#
_entry.id   AF-A0A2V7Y7I7-F1
#
_cell.length_a   1.000
_cell.length_b   1.000
_cell.length_c   1.000
_cell.angle_alpha   90.00
_cell.angle_beta   90.00
_cell.angle_gamma   90.00
#
_symmetry.space_group_name_H-M   'P 1'
#
loop_
_entity.id
_entity.type
_entity.pdbx_description
1 polymer ?
#
loop_
_entity_poly.entity_id
_entity_poly.type
_entity_poly.pdbx_seq_one_letter_code
_entity_poly.pdbx_strand_id
1 'polypeptide(L)'
;MIHSNQPMAQVVARLGLLSHLVGDANNPFHVNTEEALESSHSDFEFYFERRMERFPTVFYGLDPRFALPQYLDRTIKRTTSFAPLMSEEYFRDDKRHTSAEFDDRSTAFGVASICYSHAVTDLVNLYYYIWREAGGDVRSAASMHGARVVQHAN
;
A
#
# COMPACT_ATOMS: atom_id res chain seq x y z
N MET A 1 -3.70 -4.11 -22.53
CA MET A 1 -4.31 -2.87 -22.00
C MET A 1 -3.51 -1.64 -22.40
N ILE A 2 -2.18 -1.63 -22.21
CA ILE A 2 -1.33 -0.52 -22.68
C ILE A 2 -0.95 -0.66 -24.16
N HIS A 3 -0.71 -1.89 -24.64
CA HIS A 3 -0.44 -2.18 -26.07
C HIS A 3 -1.60 -1.95 -27.05
N SER A 4 -2.80 -1.64 -26.53
CA SER A 4 -4.03 -1.47 -27.31
C SER A 4 -4.39 0.00 -27.60
N ASN A 5 -3.46 0.94 -27.36
CA ASN A 5 -3.65 2.40 -27.55
C ASN A 5 -4.99 2.93 -27.01
N GLN A 6 -5.38 2.45 -25.82
CA GLN A 6 -6.58 2.96 -25.14
C GLN A 6 -6.39 4.43 -24.77
N PRO A 7 -7.47 5.23 -24.72
CA PRO A 7 -7.37 6.62 -24.27
C PRO A 7 -6.75 6.71 -22.88
N MET A 8 -5.80 7.64 -22.70
CA MET A 8 -5.06 7.78 -21.43
C MET A 8 -6.00 7.97 -20.22
N ALA A 9 -7.12 8.68 -20.40
CA ALA A 9 -8.13 8.82 -19.36
C ALA A 9 -8.66 7.48 -18.83
N GLN A 10 -8.86 6.49 -19.71
CA GLN A 10 -9.31 5.16 -19.29
C GLN A 10 -8.20 4.39 -18.58
N VAL A 11 -6.94 4.57 -19.02
CA VAL A 11 -5.78 3.96 -18.35
C VAL A 11 -5.67 4.50 -16.93
N VAL A 12 -5.72 5.83 -16.76
CA VAL A 12 -5.66 6.48 -15.44
C VAL A 12 -6.83 6.05 -14.55
N ALA A 13 -8.05 5.96 -15.08
CA ALA A 13 -9.20 5.48 -14.31
C ALA A 13 -9.00 4.06 -13.78
N ARG A 14 -8.44 3.16 -14.60
CA ARG A 14 -8.14 1.78 -14.18
C ARG A 14 -6.99 1.71 -13.18
N LEU A 15 -5.96 2.55 -13.36
CA LEU A 15 -4.87 2.68 -12.40
C LEU A 15 -5.39 3.18 -11.04
N GLY A 16 -6.34 4.12 -11.03
CA GLY A 16 -7.01 4.58 -9.81
C GLY A 16 -7.82 3.49 -9.12
N LEU A 17 -8.55 2.65 -9.88
CA LEU A 17 -9.21 1.47 -9.31
C LEU A 17 -8.21 0.51 -8.66
N LEU A 18 -7.06 0.27 -9.30
CA LEU A 18 -6.02 -0.57 -8.71
C LEU A 18 -5.44 0.05 -7.43
N SER A 19 -5.27 1.38 -7.38
CA SER A 19 -4.85 2.06 -6.15
C SER A 19 -5.80 1.85 -4.99
N HIS A 20 -7.10 1.96 -5.25
CA HIS A 20 -8.13 1.70 -4.25
C HIS A 20 -8.03 0.27 -3.71
N LEU A 21 -7.97 -0.73 -4.60
CA LEU A 21 -7.85 -2.14 -4.21
C LEU A 21 -6.55 -2.45 -3.45
N VAL A 22 -5.43 -1.80 -3.79
CA VAL A 22 -4.17 -1.94 -3.05
C VAL A 22 -4.27 -1.31 -1.66
N GLY A 23 -5.00 -0.18 -1.54
CA GLY A 23 -5.33 0.43 -0.26
C GLY A 23 -6.11 -0.52 0.63
N ASP A 24 -7.18 -1.12 0.11
CA ASP A 24 -8.02 -2.08 0.83
C ASP A 24 -7.21 -3.31 1.27
N ALA A 25 -6.38 -3.87 0.39
CA ALA A 25 -5.50 -5.00 0.73
C ALA A 25 -4.48 -4.69 1.85
N ASN A 26 -4.23 -3.40 2.11
CA ASN A 26 -3.36 -2.90 3.16
C ASN A 26 -4.10 -2.40 4.40
N ASN A 27 -5.43 -2.44 4.42
CA ASN A 27 -6.22 -2.05 5.59
C ASN A 27 -6.62 -3.30 6.40
N PRO A 28 -6.26 -3.39 7.69
CA PRO A 28 -6.55 -4.57 8.52
C PRO A 28 -8.04 -4.88 8.67
N PHE A 29 -8.94 -3.91 8.48
CA PHE A 29 -10.39 -4.14 8.56
C PHE A 29 -11.00 -4.65 7.25
N HIS A 30 -10.28 -4.54 6.13
CA HIS A 30 -10.70 -5.10 4.85
C HIS A 30 -10.17 -6.54 4.62
N VAL A 31 -9.29 -7.04 5.50
CA VAL A 31 -8.66 -8.36 5.36
C VAL A 31 -8.87 -9.27 6.57
N ASN A 32 -9.89 -10.15 6.49
CA ASN A 32 -10.19 -11.17 7.50
C ASN A 32 -10.29 -10.58 8.92
N THR A 33 -11.36 -9.82 9.13
CA THR A 33 -11.68 -9.14 10.39
C THR A 33 -12.50 -10.05 11.30
N GLU A 34 -12.22 -10.01 12.60
CA GLU A 34 -13.08 -10.67 13.61
C GLU A 34 -14.45 -9.98 13.65
N GLU A 35 -15.54 -10.73 13.81
CA GLU A 35 -16.92 -10.17 13.82
C GLU A 35 -17.10 -9.03 14.84
N ALA A 36 -16.41 -9.12 15.99
CA ALA A 36 -16.44 -8.08 17.01
C ALA A 36 -15.87 -6.73 16.52
N LEU A 37 -14.89 -6.77 15.61
CA LEU A 37 -14.22 -5.58 15.06
C LEU A 37 -14.96 -4.94 13.88
N GLU A 38 -15.95 -5.62 13.29
CA GLU A 38 -16.70 -5.11 12.13
C GLU A 38 -17.29 -3.71 12.40
N SER A 39 -17.87 -3.53 13.59
CA SER A 39 -18.46 -2.26 14.02
C SER A 39 -17.44 -1.13 14.24
N SER A 40 -16.14 -1.44 14.27
CA SER A 40 -15.04 -0.49 14.45
C SER A 40 -14.40 -0.07 13.12
N HIS A 41 -14.78 -0.70 12.00
CA HIS A 41 -14.17 -0.45 10.70
C HIS A 41 -14.28 1.02 10.27
N SER A 42 -15.49 1.57 10.20
CA SER A 42 -15.66 2.97 9.79
C SER A 42 -14.99 3.95 10.77
N ASP A 43 -14.96 3.63 12.06
CA ASP A 43 -14.28 4.44 13.07
C ASP A 43 -12.76 4.48 12.82
N PHE A 44 -12.15 3.34 12.46
CA PHE A 44 -10.75 3.29 12.06
C PHE A 44 -10.47 4.05 10.77
N GLU A 45 -11.35 4.00 9.77
CA GLU A 45 -11.17 4.77 8.53
C GLU A 45 -11.20 6.28 8.78
N PHE A 46 -12.13 6.77 9.62
CA PHE A 46 -12.14 8.19 10.04
C PHE A 46 -10.87 8.57 10.80
N TYR A 47 -10.40 7.70 11.68
CA TYR A 47 -9.14 7.90 12.38
C TYR A 47 -7.95 7.98 11.43
N PHE A 48 -7.87 7.05 10.49
CA PHE A 48 -6.80 6.94 9.50
C PHE A 48 -6.70 8.23 8.70
N GLU A 49 -7.80 8.69 8.11
CA GLU A 49 -7.87 9.93 7.34
C GLU A 49 -7.48 11.14 8.19
N ARG A 50 -8.00 11.24 9.43
CA ARG A 50 -7.67 12.34 10.35
C ARG A 50 -6.19 12.39 10.74
N ARG A 51 -5.50 11.25 10.76
CA ARG A 51 -4.09 11.15 11.17
C ARG A 51 -3.13 11.06 9.99
N MET A 52 -3.61 10.92 8.77
CA MET A 52 -2.80 10.64 7.58
C MET A 52 -1.63 11.61 7.38
N GLU A 53 -1.85 12.90 7.62
CA GLU A 53 -0.80 13.94 7.50
C GLU A 53 0.36 13.75 8.49
N ARG A 54 0.18 12.97 9.55
CA ARG A 54 1.18 12.70 10.59
C ARG A 54 1.93 11.39 10.36
N PHE A 55 1.52 10.57 9.39
CA PHE A 55 2.18 9.30 9.10
C PHE A 55 3.52 9.55 8.41
N PRO A 56 4.66 9.14 9.00
CA PRO A 56 5.91 9.11 8.26
C PRO A 56 5.78 8.14 7.09
N THR A 57 5.94 8.64 5.86
CA THR A 57 5.89 7.79 4.67
C THR A 57 7.23 7.08 4.49
N VAL A 58 7.22 5.75 4.58
CA VAL A 58 8.40 4.91 4.33
C VAL A 58 8.22 4.12 3.04
N PHE A 59 9.17 4.26 2.12
CA PHE A 59 9.23 3.45 0.92
C PHE A 59 10.21 2.29 1.13
N TYR A 60 9.74 1.05 1.05
CA TYR A 60 10.57 -0.15 1.31
C TYR A 60 11.33 -0.66 0.08
N GLY A 61 11.28 0.08 -1.03
CA GLY A 61 11.99 -0.29 -2.25
C GLY A 61 11.16 -1.09 -3.24
N LEU A 62 11.78 -1.34 -4.40
CA LEU A 62 11.19 -2.17 -5.46
C LEU A 62 11.47 -3.65 -5.19
N ASP A 63 10.47 -4.50 -5.42
CA ASP A 63 10.59 -5.95 -5.40
C ASP A 63 11.16 -6.43 -6.75
N PRO A 64 12.43 -6.86 -6.80
CA PRO A 64 13.04 -7.32 -8.05
C PRO A 64 12.40 -8.61 -8.58
N ARG A 65 11.64 -9.33 -7.75
CA ARG A 65 10.96 -10.59 -8.08
C ARG A 65 9.44 -10.43 -8.05
N PHE A 66 8.95 -9.23 -8.35
CA PHE A 66 7.52 -8.95 -8.37
C PHE A 66 6.77 -9.95 -9.26
N ALA A 67 5.86 -10.69 -8.64
CA ALA A 67 4.93 -11.60 -9.28
C ALA A 67 3.58 -11.43 -8.57
N LEU A 68 2.58 -10.98 -9.32
CA LEU A 68 1.34 -10.45 -8.76
C LEU A 68 0.65 -11.40 -7.76
N PRO A 69 0.45 -12.71 -8.05
CA PRO A 69 -0.21 -13.60 -7.11
C PRO A 69 0.53 -13.72 -5.78
N GLN A 70 1.84 -13.99 -5.83
CA GLN A 70 2.66 -14.14 -4.62
C GLN A 70 2.79 -12.81 -3.87
N TYR A 71 2.73 -11.69 -4.57
CA TYR A 71 2.78 -10.36 -3.96
C TYR A 71 1.49 -10.05 -3.20
N LEU A 72 0.33 -10.37 -3.79
CA LEU A 72 -0.98 -10.23 -3.13
C LEU A 72 -1.09 -11.13 -1.91
N ASP A 73 -0.66 -12.40 -2.01
CA ASP A 73 -0.65 -13.32 -0.87
C ASP A 73 0.19 -12.79 0.30
N ARG A 74 1.37 -12.23 0.00
CA ARG A 74 2.22 -11.59 1.02
C ARG A 74 1.57 -10.36 1.64
N THR A 75 0.92 -9.54 0.81
CA THR A 75 0.23 -8.32 1.24
C THR A 75 -0.89 -8.68 2.20
N ILE A 76 -1.82 -9.54 1.80
CA ILE A 76 -2.95 -9.97 2.63
C ILE A 76 -2.45 -10.64 3.91
N LYS A 77 -1.50 -11.56 3.82
CA LYS A 77 -0.95 -12.25 5.01
C LYS A 77 -0.32 -11.27 6.01
N ARG A 78 0.43 -10.29 5.53
CA ARG A 78 1.03 -9.23 6.37
C ARG A 78 -0.07 -8.40 7.01
N THR A 79 -1.05 -7.94 6.23
CA THR A 79 -2.11 -7.05 6.73
C THR A 79 -2.98 -7.76 7.77
N THR A 80 -3.35 -9.03 7.55
CA THR A 80 -4.11 -9.84 8.51
C THR A 80 -3.36 -10.03 9.84
N SER A 81 -2.03 -9.98 9.86
CA SER A 81 -1.27 -10.09 11.13
C SER A 81 -1.47 -8.91 12.08
N PHE A 82 -2.06 -7.80 11.61
CA PHE A 82 -2.38 -6.65 12.46
C PHE A 82 -3.75 -6.76 13.15
N ALA A 83 -4.62 -7.69 12.74
CA ALA A 83 -5.95 -7.82 13.33
C ALA A 83 -5.94 -8.03 14.87
N PRO A 84 -5.05 -8.84 15.46
CA PRO A 84 -4.98 -8.97 16.92
C PRO A 84 -4.60 -7.67 17.63
N LEU A 85 -3.73 -6.85 17.03
CA LEU A 85 -3.34 -5.55 17.58
C LEU A 85 -4.51 -4.56 17.56
N MET A 86 -5.31 -4.60 16.49
CA MET A 86 -6.53 -3.79 16.42
C MET A 86 -7.58 -4.29 17.40
N SER A 87 -7.72 -5.61 17.59
CA SER A 87 -8.61 -6.21 18.58
C SER A 87 -8.24 -5.73 20.00
N GLU A 88 -6.96 -5.81 20.36
CA GLU A 88 -6.47 -5.32 21.65
C GLU A 88 -6.68 -3.82 21.86
N GLU A 89 -6.39 -2.98 20.86
CA GLU A 89 -6.58 -1.53 20.98
C GLU A 89 -8.07 -1.15 21.12
N TYR A 90 -8.96 -1.83 20.40
CA TYR A 90 -10.40 -1.56 20.45
C TYR A 90 -11.13 -2.21 21.63
N PHE A 91 -10.57 -3.25 22.25
CA PHE A 91 -11.22 -4.02 23.33
C PHE A 91 -10.38 -4.16 24.61
N ARG A 92 -9.45 -3.23 24.86
CA ARG A 92 -8.60 -3.23 26.06
C ARG A 92 -9.42 -3.29 27.36
N ASP A 93 -8.94 -4.07 28.33
CA ASP A 93 -9.57 -4.26 29.65
C ASP A 93 -11.04 -4.73 29.57
N ASP A 94 -11.36 -5.57 28.58
CA ASP A 94 -12.71 -6.06 28.26
C ASP A 94 -13.73 -4.94 27.98
N LYS A 95 -13.25 -3.75 27.59
CA LYS A 95 -14.08 -2.58 27.28
C LYS A 95 -13.85 -2.11 25.87
N ARG A 96 -14.94 -1.75 25.19
CA ARG A 96 -14.87 -1.16 23.86
C ARG A 96 -14.37 0.29 23.94
N HIS A 97 -13.28 0.56 23.24
CA HIS A 97 -12.74 1.89 23.01
C HIS A 97 -13.07 2.37 21.59
N THR A 98 -12.89 3.66 21.34
CA THR A 98 -13.11 4.27 20.02
C THR A 98 -11.93 5.12 19.61
N SER A 99 -11.83 5.41 18.31
CA SER A 99 -10.75 6.23 17.79
C SER A 99 -10.70 7.68 18.30
N ALA A 100 -11.74 8.14 19.01
CA ALA A 100 -11.72 9.40 19.72
C ALA A 100 -10.64 9.43 20.82
N GLU A 101 -10.29 8.26 21.38
CA GLU A 101 -9.32 8.10 22.46
C GLU A 101 -7.89 7.87 21.93
N PHE A 102 -7.75 7.57 20.64
CA PHE A 102 -6.45 7.21 20.06
C PHE A 102 -5.64 8.46 19.69
N ASP A 103 -4.38 8.46 20.11
CA ASP A 103 -3.40 9.49 19.79
C ASP A 103 -2.26 8.92 18.92
N ASP A 104 -1.14 9.62 18.84
CA ASP A 104 0.02 9.18 18.06
C ASP A 104 0.89 8.12 18.76
N ARG A 105 0.55 7.79 20.00
CA ARG A 105 1.23 6.78 20.82
C ARG A 105 0.42 5.48 20.89
N SER A 106 -0.84 5.50 20.45
CA SER A 106 -1.72 4.34 20.31
C SER A 106 -1.19 3.30 19.34
N THR A 107 -1.55 2.04 19.57
CA THR A 107 -1.23 0.93 18.64
C THR A 107 -1.89 1.17 17.28
N ALA A 108 -3.11 1.73 17.27
CA ALA A 108 -3.81 2.13 16.05
C ALA A 108 -2.99 3.09 15.18
N PHE A 109 -2.23 4.03 15.77
CA PHE A 109 -1.36 4.94 15.02
C PHE A 109 -0.24 4.17 14.33
N GLY A 110 0.43 3.29 15.07
CA GLY A 110 1.52 2.47 14.55
C GLY A 110 1.06 1.58 13.40
N VAL A 111 -0.08 0.88 13.58
CA VAL A 111 -0.67 0.04 12.54
C VAL A 111 -1.06 0.88 11.32
N ALA A 112 -1.79 1.98 11.50
CA ALA A 112 -2.21 2.86 10.40
C ALA A 112 -1.01 3.41 9.61
N SER A 113 0.03 3.89 10.28
CA SER A 113 1.24 4.42 9.64
C SER A 113 2.02 3.35 8.85
N ILE A 114 2.09 2.12 9.37
CA ILE A 114 2.73 0.98 8.69
C ILE A 114 1.92 0.56 7.47
N CYS A 115 0.59 0.42 7.63
CA CYS A 115 -0.34 0.12 6.55
C CYS A 115 -0.27 1.16 5.43
N TYR A 116 -0.23 2.44 5.76
CA TYR A 116 -0.05 3.53 4.78
C TYR A 116 1.25 3.39 3.98
N SER A 117 2.37 3.20 4.68
CA SER A 117 3.70 3.03 4.05
C SER A 117 3.77 1.80 3.14
N HIS A 118 3.15 0.70 3.56
CA HIS A 118 3.02 -0.49 2.74
C HIS A 118 2.10 -0.29 1.53
N ALA A 119 0.94 0.36 1.69
CA ALA A 119 0.06 0.68 0.57
C ALA A 119 0.77 1.51 -0.50
N VAL A 120 1.54 2.52 -0.09
CA VAL A 120 2.38 3.32 -1.01
C VAL A 120 3.41 2.44 -1.70
N THR A 121 4.16 1.62 -0.94
CA THR A 121 5.19 0.73 -1.50
C THR A 121 4.60 -0.29 -2.48
N ASP A 122 3.49 -0.92 -2.12
CA ASP A 122 2.81 -1.94 -2.91
C ASP A 122 2.24 -1.34 -4.19
N LEU A 123 1.68 -0.12 -4.12
CA LEU A 123 1.19 0.60 -5.28
C LEU A 123 2.33 0.96 -6.24
N VAL A 124 3.45 1.46 -5.72
CA VAL A 124 4.64 1.75 -6.53
C VAL A 124 5.14 0.48 -7.23
N ASN A 125 5.21 -0.65 -6.51
CA ASN A 125 5.62 -1.93 -7.09
C ASN A 125 4.68 -2.42 -8.19
N LEU A 126 3.36 -2.31 -7.98
CA LEU A 126 2.36 -2.65 -8.98
C LEU A 126 2.47 -1.76 -10.22
N TYR A 127 2.59 -0.45 -10.04
CA TYR A 127 2.71 0.50 -11.15
C TYR A 127 4.02 0.33 -11.91
N TYR A 128 5.12 0.08 -11.20
CA TYR A 128 6.41 -0.25 -11.80
C TYR A 128 6.32 -1.52 -12.65
N TYR A 129 5.65 -2.56 -12.15
CA TYR A 129 5.37 -3.77 -12.92
C TYR A 129 4.55 -3.45 -14.18
N ILE A 130 3.43 -2.74 -14.05
CA ILE A 130 2.57 -2.36 -15.19
C ILE A 130 3.36 -1.57 -16.25
N TRP A 131 4.19 -0.61 -15.81
CA TRP A 131 5.05 0.19 -16.70
C TRP A 131 6.05 -0.68 -17.45
N ARG A 132 6.73 -1.60 -16.75
CA ARG A 132 7.69 -2.53 -17.37
C ARG A 132 7.03 -3.45 -18.38
N GLU A 133 5.89 -4.05 -18.06
CA GLU A 133 5.14 -4.96 -18.96
C GLU A 133 4.56 -4.21 -20.18
N ALA A 134 4.39 -2.90 -20.07
CA ALA A 134 4.04 -2.03 -21.19
C ALA A 134 5.22 -1.65 -22.10
N GLY A 135 6.44 -2.11 -21.80
CA GLY A 135 7.65 -1.72 -22.54
C GLY A 135 8.26 -0.39 -22.08
N GLY A 136 7.82 0.12 -20.92
CA GLY A 136 8.41 1.29 -20.30
C GLY A 136 9.86 1.07 -19.88
N ASP A 137 10.69 2.12 -19.98
CA ASP A 137 12.08 2.05 -19.55
C ASP A 137 12.18 2.02 -18.02
N VAL A 138 12.91 1.05 -17.49
CA VAL A 138 13.13 0.80 -16.06
C VAL A 138 14.61 0.76 -15.68
N ARG A 139 15.48 1.17 -16.60
CA ARG A 139 16.92 1.26 -16.34
C ARG A 139 17.19 2.31 -15.26
N SER A 140 18.14 2.03 -14.37
CA SER A 140 18.56 3.01 -13.37
C SER A 140 19.19 4.23 -14.06
N ALA A 141 19.03 5.41 -13.45
CA ALA A 141 19.67 6.62 -13.95
C ALA A 141 21.18 6.45 -14.17
N ALA A 142 21.85 5.64 -13.32
CA ALA A 142 23.27 5.31 -13.47
C ALA A 142 23.57 4.48 -14.74
N SER A 143 22.72 3.52 -15.10
CA SER A 143 22.92 2.73 -16.32
C SER A 143 22.58 3.51 -17.60
N MET A 144 21.78 4.57 -17.51
CA MET A 144 21.53 5.50 -18.62
C MET A 144 22.74 6.39 -18.93
N HIS A 145 23.57 6.75 -17.92
CA HIS A 145 24.76 7.57 -18.13
C HIS A 145 25.93 6.79 -18.77
N GLY A 146 26.08 5.49 -18.47
CA GLY A 146 27.13 4.65 -19.06
C GLY A 146 26.97 4.41 -20.57
N ALA A 147 25.73 4.35 -21.06
CA ALA A 147 25.45 4.11 -22.49
C ALA A 147 25.84 5.28 -23.41
N ARG A 148 25.94 6.51 -22.89
CA ARG A 148 26.33 7.69 -23.67
C ARG A 148 27.84 7.86 -23.83
N VAL A 149 28.66 7.29 -22.93
CA VAL A 149 30.12 7.51 -22.93
C VAL A 149 30.84 6.59 -23.93
N VAL A 150 30.27 5.45 -24.30
CA VAL A 150 30.93 4.45 -25.16
C VAL A 150 30.72 4.73 -26.67
N GLN A 151 29.87 5.69 -27.06
CA GLN A 151 29.57 5.96 -28.48
C GLN A 151 30.53 6.95 -29.18
N HIS A 152 31.57 7.46 -28.49
CA HIS A 152 32.49 8.47 -29.06
C HIS A 152 33.99 8.16 -28.88
N ALA A 153 34.39 6.89 -28.89
CA ALA A 153 35.80 6.50 -28.97
C ALA A 153 36.05 5.74 -30.28
N ASN A 154 36.28 6.50 -31.35
CA ASN A 154 37.02 6.06 -32.55
C ASN A 154 38.40 6.68 -32.51
#